data_AF-A0A183CV09-F1
#
_entry.id   AF-A0A183CV09-F1
#
_cell.length_a   1.000
_cell.length_b   1.000
_cell.length_c   1.000
_cell.angle_alpha   90.00
_cell.angle_beta   90.00
_cell.angle_gamma   90.00
#
_symmetry.space_group_name_H-M   'P 1'
#
loop_
_entity.id
_entity.type
_entity.pdbx_description
1 polymer ?
#
loop_
_entity_poly.entity_id
_entity_poly.type
_entity_poly.pdbx_seq_one_letter_code
_entity_poly.pdbx_strand_id
1 'polypeptide(L)'
;MCFFFSVIQFGFVTLFVSAFPLAPLFALLNNIIEIRVDAYKYVVTTRRPMPERARDIGIWLPILGMISRTAVLVNACIIAFTSDFIPRLVYLLVYNHTELYGYVNNSLSFYDASGIHVKWSKFSGEQITVCRFRDYRKPPCTVAPLADCDDNYGLTMQWWIVFTFRLAFVLIFEHVVAVVKATVAYLIPDIPSHIFIQLQRQRFLARQARLSDISSRSNNHRDNQDKVDSSQADSSQEDIMFHPGSFDGEQMPIKLETIMRNSFQKGAGSLVSIQSRQSDSYHTCPSEEK
;
A
#
# COMPACT_ATOMS: atom_id res chain seq x y z
N MET A 1 -20.97 -3.93 -2.04
CA MET A 1 -21.40 -2.72 -1.31
C MET A 1 -20.69 -2.58 0.03
N CYS A 2 -20.56 -3.61 0.88
CA CYS A 2 -19.83 -3.52 2.16
C CYS A 2 -18.37 -3.06 2.02
N PHE A 3 -17.61 -3.63 1.08
CA PHE A 3 -16.19 -3.25 0.90
C PHE A 3 -15.95 -1.77 0.59
N PHE A 4 -16.91 -1.08 -0.02
CA PHE A 4 -16.75 0.33 -0.36
C PHE A 4 -16.61 1.20 0.91
N PHE A 5 -17.44 0.95 1.93
CA PHE A 5 -17.39 1.68 3.19
C PHE A 5 -16.08 1.42 3.93
N SER A 6 -15.67 0.15 4.03
CA SER A 6 -14.41 -0.20 4.69
C SER A 6 -13.18 0.37 3.96
N VAL A 7 -13.20 0.44 2.63
CA VAL A 7 -12.13 1.04 1.82
C VAL A 7 -12.08 2.57 1.99
N ILE A 8 -13.24 3.24 2.05
CA ILE A 8 -13.29 4.68 2.35
C ILE A 8 -12.74 4.97 3.75
N GLN A 9 -13.13 4.18 4.74
CA GLN A 9 -12.62 4.33 6.10
C GLN A 9 -11.11 4.12 6.15
N PHE A 10 -10.60 3.09 5.47
CA PHE A 10 -9.16 2.89 5.30
C PHE A 10 -8.49 4.11 4.65
N GLY A 11 -9.11 4.68 3.62
CA GLY A 11 -8.64 5.91 2.98
C GLY A 11 -8.54 7.08 3.96
N PHE A 12 -9.60 7.37 4.72
CA PHE A 12 -9.58 8.46 5.71
C PHE A 12 -8.51 8.27 6.78
N VAL A 13 -8.37 7.04 7.29
CA VAL A 13 -7.35 6.73 8.31
C VAL A 13 -5.95 6.91 7.74
N THR A 14 -5.69 6.42 6.53
CA THR A 14 -4.34 6.43 5.96
C THR A 14 -3.93 7.77 5.37
N LEU A 15 -4.83 8.52 4.73
CA LEU A 15 -4.53 9.79 4.08
C LEU A 15 -4.30 10.95 5.07
N PHE A 16 -4.91 10.90 6.25
CA PHE A 16 -4.93 12.02 7.21
C PHE A 16 -4.34 11.69 8.59
N VAL A 17 -3.62 10.56 8.70
CA VAL A 17 -3.03 10.14 9.98
C VAL A 17 -2.05 11.18 10.55
N SER A 18 -1.33 11.91 9.70
CA SER A 18 -0.39 12.94 10.14
C SER A 18 -1.07 14.17 10.77
N ALA A 19 -2.33 14.44 10.42
CA ALA A 19 -3.10 15.55 10.95
C ALA A 19 -3.91 15.13 12.20
N PHE A 20 -4.43 13.90 12.22
CA PHE A 20 -5.25 13.41 13.33
C PHE A 20 -4.79 12.01 13.79
N PRO A 21 -3.91 11.92 14.80
CA PRO A 21 -3.36 10.64 15.25
C PRO A 21 -4.39 9.72 15.93
N LEU A 22 -5.55 10.24 16.34
CA LEU A 22 -6.63 9.44 16.96
C LEU A 22 -7.56 8.78 15.93
N ALA A 23 -7.42 9.07 14.63
CA ALA A 23 -8.26 8.48 13.58
C ALA A 23 -8.33 6.94 13.61
N PRO A 24 -7.23 6.19 13.83
CA PRO A 24 -7.27 4.73 13.89
C PRO A 24 -8.14 4.19 15.03
N LEU A 25 -8.23 4.90 16.16
CA LEU A 25 -9.08 4.48 17.28
C LEU A 25 -10.56 4.57 16.93
N PHE A 26 -10.98 5.66 16.28
CA PHE A 26 -12.36 5.80 15.80
C PHE A 26 -12.70 4.77 14.72
N ALA A 27 -11.76 4.48 13.84
CA ALA A 27 -11.91 3.41 12.86
C ALA A 27 -12.05 2.03 13.50
N LEU A 28 -11.30 1.74 14.56
CA LEU A 28 -11.41 0.48 15.30
C LEU A 28 -12.79 0.34 15.96
N LEU A 29 -13.28 1.39 16.63
CA LEU A 29 -14.61 1.39 17.24
C LEU A 29 -15.71 1.21 16.18
N ASN A 30 -15.59 1.90 15.04
CA ASN A 30 -16.54 1.76 13.95
C ASN A 30 -16.53 0.33 13.39
N ASN A 31 -15.35 -0.26 13.16
CA ASN A 31 -15.21 -1.64 12.68
C ASN A 31 -15.86 -2.66 13.62
N ILE A 32 -15.75 -2.48 14.95
CA ILE A 32 -16.38 -3.38 15.93
C ILE A 32 -17.90 -3.35 15.78
N ILE A 33 -18.49 -2.16 15.64
CA ILE A 33 -19.93 -2.00 15.47
C ILE A 33 -20.36 -2.53 14.10
N GLU A 34 -19.61 -2.21 13.05
CA GLU A 34 -19.86 -2.62 11.66
C GLU A 34 -19.93 -4.14 11.53
N ILE A 35 -19.00 -4.90 12.14
CA ILE A 35 -19.04 -6.37 12.13
C ILE A 35 -20.36 -6.91 12.70
N ARG A 36 -20.87 -6.30 13.78
CA ARG A 36 -22.12 -6.74 14.42
C ARG A 36 -23.35 -6.37 13.59
N VAL A 37 -23.36 -5.16 13.04
CA VAL A 37 -24.46 -4.66 12.21
C VAL A 37 -24.53 -5.44 10.89
N ASP A 38 -23.40 -5.73 10.26
CA ASP A 38 -23.35 -6.53 9.05
C ASP A 38 -23.81 -7.98 9.31
N ALA A 39 -23.39 -8.59 10.42
CA ALA A 39 -23.89 -9.92 10.80
C ALA A 39 -25.41 -9.92 11.01
N TYR A 40 -25.96 -8.92 11.71
CA TYR A 40 -27.40 -8.77 11.89
C TYR A 40 -28.14 -8.63 10.56
N LYS A 41 -27.62 -7.78 9.65
CA LYS A 41 -28.18 -7.58 8.31
C LYS A 41 -28.19 -8.86 7.48
N TYR A 42 -27.14 -9.68 7.57
CA TYR A 42 -27.06 -10.96 6.87
C TYR A 42 -28.01 -12.03 7.42
N VAL A 43 -28.27 -12.03 8.73
CA VAL A 43 -29.14 -13.03 9.37
C VAL A 43 -30.61 -12.65 9.30
N VAL A 44 -30.94 -11.36 9.49
CA VAL A 44 -32.33 -10.90 9.71
C VAL A 44 -32.89 -10.13 8.53
N THR A 45 -32.10 -9.26 7.91
CA THR A 45 -32.61 -8.26 6.94
C THR A 45 -32.53 -8.72 5.49
N THR A 46 -31.57 -9.58 5.14
CA THR A 46 -31.31 -9.97 3.75
C THR A 46 -31.71 -11.42 3.48
N ARG A 47 -32.16 -11.71 2.26
CA ARG A 47 -32.37 -13.09 1.81
C ARG A 47 -31.03 -13.79 1.64
N ARG A 48 -31.01 -15.10 1.88
CA ARG A 48 -29.80 -15.92 1.76
C ARG A 48 -29.19 -15.80 0.36
N PRO A 49 -27.95 -15.32 0.21
CA PRO A 49 -27.27 -15.27 -1.08
C PRO A 49 -26.81 -16.67 -1.52
N MET A 50 -26.67 -16.86 -2.83
CA MET A 50 -26.09 -18.08 -3.39
C MET A 50 -24.58 -18.11 -3.09
N PRO A 51 -24.03 -19.22 -2.59
CA PRO A 51 -22.62 -19.31 -2.25
C PRO A 51 -21.77 -19.33 -3.52
N GLU A 52 -20.93 -18.32 -3.68
CA GLU A 52 -19.93 -18.24 -4.75
C GLU A 52 -18.53 -18.47 -4.17
N ARG A 53 -17.70 -19.25 -4.87
CA ARG A 53 -16.30 -19.47 -4.47
C ARG A 53 -15.44 -18.36 -5.07
N ALA A 54 -14.92 -17.49 -4.21
CA ALA A 54 -13.89 -16.52 -4.56
C ALA A 54 -12.55 -16.93 -3.95
N ARG A 55 -11.46 -16.79 -4.71
CA ARG A 55 -10.08 -17.02 -4.23
C ARG A 55 -9.56 -15.82 -3.44
N ASP A 56 -9.90 -14.62 -3.90
CA ASP A 56 -9.43 -13.34 -3.36
C ASP A 56 -10.57 -12.32 -3.37
N ILE A 57 -10.37 -11.20 -2.65
CA ILE A 57 -11.29 -10.05 -2.63
C ILE A 57 -11.38 -9.33 -4.00
N GLY A 58 -10.52 -9.66 -4.97
CA GLY A 58 -10.58 -9.15 -6.35
C GLY A 58 -10.01 -7.74 -6.53
N ILE A 59 -10.74 -6.88 -7.25
CA ILE A 59 -10.31 -5.51 -7.63
C ILE A 59 -10.01 -4.60 -6.43
N TRP A 60 -10.50 -4.94 -5.24
CA TRP A 60 -10.26 -4.14 -4.04
C TRP A 60 -8.79 -4.18 -3.58
N LEU A 61 -8.02 -5.24 -3.86
CA LEU A 61 -6.58 -5.29 -3.54
C LEU A 61 -5.76 -4.21 -4.25
N PRO A 62 -5.81 -4.09 -5.59
CA PRO A 62 -5.07 -3.02 -6.27
C PRO A 62 -5.58 -1.64 -5.88
N ILE A 63 -6.87 -1.46 -5.59
CA ILE A 63 -7.42 -0.18 -5.08
C ILE A 63 -6.79 0.19 -3.74
N LEU A 64 -6.76 -0.74 -2.78
CA LEU A 64 -6.10 -0.52 -1.48
C LEU A 64 -4.60 -0.25 -1.63
N GLY A 65 -3.94 -0.94 -2.57
CA GLY A 65 -2.55 -0.69 -2.93
C GLY A 65 -2.31 0.72 -3.49
N MET A 66 -3.18 1.21 -4.37
CA MET A 66 -3.14 2.57 -4.90
C MET A 66 -3.36 3.60 -3.79
N ILE A 67 -4.39 3.42 -2.97
CA ILE A 67 -4.66 4.30 -1.82
C ILE A 67 -3.44 4.34 -0.89
N SER A 68 -2.83 3.19 -0.58
CA SER A 68 -1.63 3.13 0.28
C SER A 68 -0.43 3.89 -0.30
N ARG A 69 -0.23 3.88 -1.62
CA ARG A 69 0.84 4.65 -2.27
C ARG A 69 0.53 6.15 -2.23
N THR A 70 -0.67 6.54 -2.63
CA THR A 70 -1.12 7.95 -2.60
C THR A 70 -1.12 8.53 -1.18
N ALA A 71 -1.44 7.72 -0.17
CA ALA A 71 -1.43 8.14 1.23
C ALA A 71 -0.05 8.59 1.69
N VAL A 72 1.03 7.98 1.20
CA VAL A 72 2.40 8.43 1.54
C VAL A 72 2.64 9.84 1.01
N LEU A 73 2.29 10.09 -0.25
CA LEU A 73 2.44 11.40 -0.89
C LEU A 73 1.59 12.46 -0.18
N VAL A 74 0.33 12.16 0.12
CA VAL A 74 -0.57 13.12 0.79
C VAL A 74 -0.08 13.46 2.19
N ASN A 75 0.31 12.48 3.01
CA ASN A 75 0.85 12.77 4.33
C ASN A 75 2.16 13.58 4.25
N ALA A 76 3.03 13.28 3.29
CA ALA A 76 4.24 14.07 3.06
C ALA A 76 3.91 15.54 2.74
N CYS A 77 2.94 15.76 1.85
CA CYS A 77 2.48 17.10 1.50
C CYS A 77 1.82 17.83 2.68
N ILE A 78 0.99 17.15 3.47
CA ILE A 78 0.41 17.72 4.69
C ILE A 78 1.54 18.19 5.62
N ILE A 79 2.50 17.33 5.93
CA ILE A 79 3.62 17.70 6.80
C ILE A 79 4.43 18.86 6.19
N ALA A 80 4.74 18.84 4.90
CA ALA A 80 5.55 19.87 4.27
C ALA A 80 4.86 21.24 4.19
N PHE A 81 3.60 21.28 3.76
CA PHE A 81 2.90 22.52 3.40
C PHE A 81 2.00 23.05 4.50
N THR A 82 1.32 22.20 5.28
CA THR A 82 0.40 22.67 6.32
C THR A 82 1.10 22.85 7.66
N SER A 83 2.16 22.09 7.94
CA SER A 83 2.88 22.20 9.22
C SER A 83 3.94 23.30 9.21
N ASP A 84 4.22 23.81 10.41
CA ASP A 84 5.31 24.75 10.68
C ASP A 84 6.69 24.07 10.81
N PHE A 85 6.78 22.76 10.55
CA PHE A 85 8.00 22.00 10.77
C PHE A 85 9.15 22.47 9.86
N ILE A 86 8.92 22.53 8.55
CA ILE A 86 9.96 22.87 7.57
C ILE A 86 10.48 24.31 7.75
N PRO A 87 9.64 25.35 7.87
CA PRO A 87 10.16 26.70 8.01
C PRO A 87 10.91 26.93 9.34
N ARG A 88 10.51 26.26 10.43
CA ARG A 88 11.27 26.26 11.70
C ARG A 88 12.61 25.58 11.56
N LEU A 89 12.67 24.44 10.86
CA LEU A 89 13.91 23.73 10.59
C LEU A 89 14.87 24.57 9.74
N VAL A 90 14.36 25.22 8.69
CA VAL A 90 15.13 26.16 7.85
C VAL A 90 15.64 27.33 8.68
N TYR A 91 14.82 27.90 9.56
CA TYR A 91 15.24 28.99 10.44
C TYR A 91 16.43 28.59 11.34
N LEU A 92 16.39 27.40 11.94
CA LEU A 92 17.47 26.92 12.79
C LEU A 92 18.73 26.55 11.99
N LEU A 93 18.58 25.77 10.91
CA LEU A 93 19.72 25.19 10.19
C LEU A 93 20.38 26.15 9.18
N VAL A 94 19.57 26.92 8.43
CA VAL A 94 20.10 27.78 7.36
C VAL A 94 20.59 29.12 7.91
N TYR A 95 19.88 29.67 8.89
CA TYR A 95 20.25 30.95 9.52
C TYR A 95 21.05 30.77 10.82
N ASN A 96 21.43 29.52 11.14
CA ASN A 96 22.31 29.14 12.24
C ASN A 96 21.87 29.71 13.61
N HIS A 97 20.57 29.67 13.89
CA HIS A 97 20.02 30.03 15.19
C HIS A 97 20.01 28.81 16.11
N THR A 98 20.50 28.96 17.34
CA THR A 98 20.50 27.89 18.36
C THR A 98 19.13 27.66 18.97
N GLU A 99 18.30 28.70 19.01
CA GLU A 99 16.97 28.70 19.60
C GLU A 99 15.94 29.30 18.65
N LEU A 100 14.66 29.00 18.87
CA LEU A 100 13.56 29.51 18.06
C LEU A 100 13.15 30.96 18.44
N TYR A 101 13.98 31.66 19.21
CA TYR A 101 13.73 33.03 19.64
C TYR A 101 13.73 33.97 18.43
N GLY A 102 12.68 34.79 18.30
CA GLY A 102 12.54 35.71 17.16
C GLY A 102 11.97 35.09 15.87
N TYR A 103 11.73 33.77 15.83
CA TYR A 103 11.13 33.09 14.66
C TYR A 103 9.83 33.74 14.20
N VAL A 104 8.93 34.07 15.13
CA VAL A 104 7.64 34.70 14.80
C VAL A 104 7.85 36.04 14.10
N ASN A 105 8.76 36.89 14.60
CA ASN A 105 9.05 38.19 13.99
C ASN A 105 9.69 38.05 12.60
N ASN A 106 10.51 37.03 12.38
CA ASN A 106 11.11 36.73 11.07
C ASN A 106 10.12 36.11 10.08
N SER A 107 9.16 35.31 10.56
CA SER A 107 8.16 34.62 9.74
C SER A 107 6.99 35.51 9.28
N LEU A 108 6.95 36.76 9.74
CA LEU A 108 5.87 37.72 9.49
C LEU A 108 6.34 38.85 8.58
N SER A 109 5.70 39.00 7.42
CA SER A 109 5.89 40.12 6.51
C SER A 109 5.07 41.33 6.91
N PHE A 110 5.58 42.52 6.59
CA PHE A 110 4.91 43.80 6.83
C PHE A 110 3.94 44.13 5.69
N TYR A 111 2.80 44.71 6.04
CA TYR A 111 1.78 45.20 5.13
C TYR A 111 1.43 46.64 5.50
N ASP A 112 1.43 47.54 4.52
CA ASP A 112 1.00 48.92 4.71
C ASP A 112 -0.54 48.97 4.76
N ALA A 113 -1.07 49.23 5.95
CA ALA A 113 -2.51 49.25 6.22
C ALA A 113 -3.11 50.67 6.16
N SER A 114 -2.30 51.69 5.86
CA SER A 114 -2.71 53.10 5.90
C SER A 114 -3.89 53.42 4.97
N GLY A 115 -4.05 52.68 3.87
CA GLY A 115 -5.18 52.81 2.93
C GLY A 115 -6.41 51.95 3.24
N ILE A 116 -6.41 51.13 4.30
CA ILE A 116 -7.51 50.19 4.59
C ILE A 116 -8.42 50.74 5.70
N HIS A 117 -9.66 51.07 5.34
CA HIS A 117 -10.71 51.36 6.32
C HIS A 117 -11.50 50.08 6.66
N VAL A 118 -11.19 49.46 7.81
CA VAL A 118 -11.83 48.21 8.23
C VAL A 118 -13.11 48.47 9.03
N LYS A 119 -14.27 48.48 8.35
CA LYS A 119 -15.60 48.72 8.96
C LYS A 119 -16.06 47.63 9.94
N TRP A 120 -15.57 46.40 9.78
CA TRP A 120 -16.03 45.21 10.52
C TRP A 120 -14.92 44.59 11.40
N SER A 121 -14.14 45.42 12.10
CA SER A 121 -13.11 44.94 13.01
C SER A 121 -13.17 45.62 14.37
N LYS A 122 -12.53 45.01 15.37
CA LYS A 122 -12.31 45.60 16.69
C LYS A 122 -11.53 46.93 16.64
N PHE A 123 -10.90 47.24 15.51
CA PHE A 123 -10.10 48.43 15.27
C PHE A 123 -10.85 49.53 14.53
N SER A 124 -12.19 49.45 14.48
CA SER A 124 -13.05 50.46 13.86
C SER A 124 -12.93 51.79 14.61
N GLY A 125 -12.00 52.64 14.19
CA GLY A 125 -11.70 53.94 14.80
C GLY A 125 -10.22 54.19 15.11
N GLU A 126 -9.36 53.18 15.05
CA GLU A 126 -7.91 53.33 15.25
C GLU A 126 -7.17 53.50 13.91
N GLN A 127 -6.18 54.40 13.89
CA GLN A 127 -5.30 54.58 12.74
C GLN A 127 -4.20 53.52 12.74
N ILE A 128 -4.48 52.34 12.18
CA ILE A 128 -3.47 51.29 11.99
C ILE A 128 -2.70 51.57 10.72
N THR A 129 -1.41 51.86 10.85
CA THR A 129 -0.51 52.13 9.73
C THR A 129 0.14 50.87 9.18
N VAL A 130 0.42 49.88 10.04
CA VAL A 130 1.16 48.67 9.66
C VAL A 130 0.52 47.42 10.25
N CYS A 131 0.30 46.42 9.39
CA CYS A 131 -0.15 45.08 9.78
C CYS A 131 0.93 44.05 9.47
N ARG A 132 0.89 42.91 10.15
CA ARG A 132 1.77 41.76 9.87
C ARG A 132 0.95 40.57 9.42
N PHE A 133 1.41 39.88 8.39
CA PHE A 133 0.77 38.67 7.90
C PHE A 133 1.81 37.57 7.68
N ARG A 134 1.33 36.34 7.65
CA ARG A 134 2.19 35.15 7.56
C ARG A 134 2.50 34.84 6.10
N ASP A 135 3.56 35.43 5.59
CA ASP A 135 4.15 35.12 4.28
C ASP A 135 5.61 35.62 4.23
N TYR A 136 6.36 35.19 3.24
CA TYR A 136 7.76 35.60 3.03
C TYR A 136 7.85 36.62 1.88
N ARG A 137 7.22 37.77 2.07
CA ARG A 137 7.17 38.88 1.09
C ARG A 137 8.07 40.05 1.48
N LYS A 138 8.55 40.77 0.47
CA LYS A 138 9.31 42.00 0.68
C LYS A 138 8.42 43.06 1.36
N PRO A 139 8.98 43.83 2.31
CA PRO A 139 8.24 44.92 2.94
C PRO A 139 8.06 46.10 1.96
N PRO A 140 7.01 46.92 2.15
CA PRO A 140 6.83 48.15 1.39
C PRO A 140 7.90 49.18 1.79
N CYS A 141 8.33 50.00 0.83
CA CYS A 141 9.38 50.99 1.05
C CYS A 141 8.94 52.12 2.01
N THR A 142 7.63 52.31 2.19
CA THR A 142 7.05 53.23 3.19
C THR A 142 7.41 52.84 4.63
N VAL A 143 7.54 51.54 4.92
CA VAL A 143 7.78 51.01 6.27
C VAL A 143 9.26 50.70 6.52
N ALA A 144 9.97 50.21 5.51
CA ALA A 144 11.37 49.78 5.63
C ALA A 144 12.24 50.30 4.48
N PRO A 145 12.56 51.61 4.43
CA PRO A 145 13.31 52.22 3.33
C PRO A 145 14.80 51.81 3.28
N LEU A 146 15.34 51.21 4.35
CA LEU A 146 16.75 50.84 4.47
C LEU A 146 17.02 49.35 4.13
N ALA A 147 15.97 48.57 3.86
CA ALA A 147 16.06 47.16 3.49
C ALA A 147 15.73 46.96 2.01
N ASP A 148 15.93 45.74 1.47
CA ASP A 148 15.47 45.35 0.14
C ASP A 148 13.93 45.38 0.09
N CYS A 149 13.38 46.55 -0.25
CA CYS A 149 11.95 46.86 -0.24
C CYS A 149 11.35 46.83 -1.65
N ASP A 150 10.06 46.48 -1.73
CA ASP A 150 9.30 46.43 -2.99
C ASP A 150 7.82 46.68 -2.70
N ASP A 151 7.29 47.78 -3.22
CA ASP A 151 5.89 48.18 -3.01
C ASP A 151 4.89 47.22 -3.68
N ASN A 152 5.34 46.37 -4.60
CA ASN A 152 4.52 45.31 -5.20
C ASN A 152 4.48 44.01 -4.38
N TYR A 153 5.09 43.99 -3.19
CA TYR A 153 5.12 42.82 -2.30
C TYR A 153 5.65 41.55 -2.97
N GLY A 154 6.77 41.67 -3.68
CA GLY A 154 7.46 40.55 -4.31
C GLY A 154 7.90 39.46 -3.34
N LEU A 155 8.13 38.25 -3.86
CA LEU A 155 8.61 37.11 -3.07
C LEU A 155 10.07 37.32 -2.66
N THR A 156 10.39 37.04 -1.39
CA THR A 156 11.76 37.08 -0.90
C THR A 156 12.55 35.81 -1.27
N MET A 157 13.88 35.87 -1.21
CA MET A 157 14.72 34.66 -1.36
C MET A 157 14.43 33.62 -0.27
N GLN A 158 14.00 34.04 0.93
CA GLN A 158 13.61 33.13 2.00
C GLN A 158 12.43 32.24 1.59
N TRP A 159 11.46 32.80 0.83
CA TRP A 159 10.33 32.05 0.30
C TRP A 159 10.79 30.88 -0.58
N TRP A 160 11.71 31.14 -1.52
CA TRP A 160 12.25 30.13 -2.44
C TRP A 160 13.05 29.05 -1.71
N ILE A 161 13.82 29.42 -0.68
CA ILE A 161 14.55 28.47 0.16
C ILE A 161 13.55 27.55 0.86
N VAL A 162 12.57 28.10 1.58
CA VAL A 162 11.56 27.31 2.29
C VAL A 162 10.78 26.41 1.33
N PHE A 163 10.41 26.93 0.16
CA PHE A 163 9.73 26.15 -0.88
C PHE A 163 10.58 24.97 -1.38
N THR A 164 11.87 25.20 -1.63
CA THR A 164 12.81 24.15 -2.08
C THR A 164 12.95 23.06 -1.01
N PHE A 165 13.11 23.44 0.26
CA PHE A 165 13.20 22.48 1.36
C PHE A 165 11.90 21.69 1.56
N ARG A 166 10.73 22.30 1.33
CA ARG A 166 9.44 21.58 1.34
C ARG A 166 9.39 20.49 0.28
N LEU A 167 9.78 20.80 -0.95
CA LEU A 167 9.80 19.82 -2.04
C LEU A 167 10.83 18.72 -1.79
N ALA A 168 12.04 19.08 -1.35
CA ALA A 168 13.07 18.12 -0.99
C ALA A 168 12.62 17.15 0.11
N PHE A 169 11.95 17.68 1.15
CA PHE A 169 11.37 16.86 2.21
C PHE A 169 10.35 15.86 1.68
N VAL A 170 9.43 16.27 0.79
CA VAL A 170 8.42 15.38 0.21
C VAL A 170 9.10 14.22 -0.53
N LEU A 171 10.10 14.51 -1.37
CA LEU A 171 10.82 13.47 -2.12
C LEU A 171 11.56 12.52 -1.17
N ILE A 172 12.30 13.04 -0.18
CA ILE A 172 13.04 12.20 0.78
C ILE A 172 12.07 11.32 1.57
N PHE A 173 10.98 11.90 2.10
CA PHE A 173 9.98 11.18 2.86
C PHE A 173 9.34 10.06 2.04
N GLU A 174 8.97 10.33 0.79
CA GLU A 174 8.41 9.34 -0.13
C GLU A 174 9.37 8.16 -0.34
N HIS A 175 10.64 8.43 -0.67
CA HIS A 175 11.63 7.39 -0.93
C HIS A 175 11.92 6.56 0.32
N VAL A 176 12.04 7.20 1.49
CA VAL A 176 12.26 6.49 2.77
C VAL A 176 11.10 5.54 3.05
N VAL A 177 9.85 6.02 2.95
CA VAL A 177 8.68 5.16 3.20
C VAL A 177 8.56 4.06 2.16
N ALA A 178 8.88 4.33 0.89
CA ALA A 178 8.90 3.32 -0.16
C ALA A 178 9.94 2.21 0.13
N VAL A 179 11.14 2.58 0.57
CA VAL A 179 12.20 1.63 0.98
C VAL A 179 11.75 0.80 2.18
N VAL A 180 11.13 1.43 3.18
CA VAL A 180 10.59 0.70 4.35
C VAL A 180 9.53 -0.30 3.91
N LYS A 181 8.58 0.10 3.05
CA LYS A 181 7.55 -0.81 2.51
C LYS A 181 8.17 -1.98 1.74
N ALA A 182 9.18 -1.71 0.91
CA ALA A 182 9.90 -2.76 0.16
C ALA A 182 10.65 -3.72 1.11
N THR A 183 11.25 -3.19 2.17
CA THR A 183 11.94 -4.00 3.19
C THR A 183 10.95 -4.91 3.92
N VAL A 184 9.79 -4.39 4.33
CA VAL A 184 8.74 -5.20 4.97
C VAL A 184 8.24 -6.29 4.02
N ALA A 185 8.03 -5.97 2.74
CA ALA A 185 7.64 -6.96 1.73
C ALA A 185 8.73 -8.02 1.46
N TYR A 186 10.01 -7.68 1.64
CA TYR A 186 11.11 -8.63 1.53
C TYR A 186 11.22 -9.54 2.77
N LEU A 187 10.95 -9.01 3.97
CA LEU A 187 11.07 -9.75 5.22
C LEU A 187 9.91 -10.75 5.44
N ILE A 188 8.71 -10.42 4.97
CA ILE A 188 7.51 -11.24 5.17
C ILE A 188 7.27 -12.09 3.93
N PRO A 189 7.47 -13.43 3.97
CA PRO A 189 7.16 -14.28 2.85
C PRO A 189 5.64 -14.35 2.61
N ASP A 190 5.22 -14.24 1.36
CA ASP A 190 3.80 -14.22 0.97
C ASP A 190 3.02 -15.49 1.37
N ILE A 191 3.72 -16.62 1.57
CA ILE A 191 3.13 -17.90 1.95
C ILE A 191 3.73 -18.37 3.28
N PRO A 192 2.93 -18.58 4.33
CA PRO A 192 3.42 -19.11 5.59
C PRO A 192 3.85 -20.59 5.44
N SER A 193 4.89 -20.98 6.18
CA SER A 193 5.54 -22.30 6.08
C SER A 193 4.58 -23.48 6.31
N HIS A 194 3.64 -23.36 7.24
CA HIS A 194 2.69 -24.44 7.54
C HIS A 194 1.77 -24.77 6.34
N ILE A 195 1.29 -23.75 5.62
CA ILE A 195 0.47 -23.93 4.41
C ILE A 195 1.32 -24.52 3.29
N PHE A 196 2.57 -24.08 3.15
CA PHE A 196 3.48 -24.64 2.15
C PHE A 196 3.68 -26.15 2.36
N ILE A 197 3.93 -26.58 3.61
CA ILE A 197 4.08 -27.99 3.97
C ILE A 197 2.79 -28.77 3.70
N GLN A 198 1.63 -28.23 4.09
CA GLN A 198 0.33 -28.86 3.85
C GLN A 198 0.02 -29.00 2.36
N LEU A 199 0.28 -27.95 1.57
CA LEU A 199 0.07 -27.95 0.12
C LEU A 199 1.00 -28.96 -0.56
N GLN A 200 2.25 -29.07 -0.11
CA GLN A 200 3.19 -30.07 -0.59
C GLN A 200 2.74 -31.50 -0.25
N ARG A 201 2.24 -31.73 0.97
CA ARG A 201 1.66 -33.02 1.39
C ARG A 201 0.44 -33.40 0.54
N GLN A 202 -0.50 -32.47 0.32
CA GLN A 202 -1.67 -32.70 -0.52
C GLN A 202 -1.28 -33.04 -1.97
N ARG A 203 -0.30 -32.32 -2.54
CA ARG A 203 0.23 -32.59 -3.88
C ARG A 203 0.91 -33.95 -3.97
N PHE A 204 1.63 -34.36 -2.94
CA PHE A 204 2.26 -35.68 -2.87
C PHE A 204 1.22 -36.81 -2.87
N LEU A 205 0.23 -36.74 -1.96
CA LEU A 205 -0.85 -37.75 -1.87
C LEU A 205 -1.67 -37.82 -3.16
N ALA A 206 -1.97 -36.68 -3.80
CA ALA A 206 -2.68 -36.64 -5.08
C ALA A 206 -1.89 -37.30 -6.23
N ARG A 207 -0.54 -37.18 -6.23
CA ARG A 207 0.31 -37.86 -7.22
C ARG A 207 0.34 -39.37 -6.98
N GLN A 208 0.48 -39.79 -5.72
CA GLN A 208 0.47 -41.21 -5.37
C GLN A 208 -0.85 -41.87 -5.77
N ALA A 209 -1.99 -41.24 -5.47
CA ALA A 209 -3.32 -41.74 -5.84
C ALA A 209 -3.50 -41.87 -7.37
N ARG A 210 -2.95 -40.94 -8.16
CA ARG A 210 -2.98 -41.04 -9.63
C ARG A 210 -2.12 -42.18 -10.16
N LEU A 211 -0.93 -42.39 -9.60
CA LEU A 211 -0.05 -43.48 -10.04
C LEU A 211 -0.64 -44.85 -9.70
N SER A 212 -1.24 -45.00 -8.51
CA SER A 212 -1.93 -46.24 -8.13
C SER A 212 -3.16 -46.53 -8.99
N ASP A 213 -3.85 -45.49 -9.47
CA ASP A 213 -4.98 -45.64 -10.41
C ASP A 213 -4.50 -46.03 -11.82
N ILE A 214 -3.35 -45.52 -12.26
CA ILE A 214 -2.72 -45.93 -13.52
C ILE A 214 -2.26 -47.39 -13.45
N SER A 215 -1.61 -47.80 -12.36
CA SER A 215 -1.15 -49.19 -12.20
C SER A 215 -2.31 -50.17 -12.08
N SER A 216 -3.37 -49.85 -11.33
CA SER A 216 -4.57 -50.68 -11.24
C SER A 216 -5.28 -50.83 -12.59
N ARG A 217 -5.36 -49.73 -13.38
CA ARG A 217 -5.94 -49.75 -14.71
C ARG A 217 -5.09 -50.50 -15.74
N SER A 218 -3.76 -50.46 -15.61
CA SER A 218 -2.84 -51.28 -16.41
C SER A 218 -2.96 -52.77 -16.08
N ASN A 219 -3.11 -53.12 -14.81
CA ASN A 219 -3.33 -54.52 -14.39
C ASN A 219 -4.68 -55.06 -14.87
N ASN A 220 -5.75 -54.27 -14.80
CA ASN A 220 -7.05 -54.66 -15.37
C ASN A 220 -7.01 -54.83 -16.91
N HIS A 221 -6.14 -54.08 -17.61
CA HIS A 221 -5.97 -54.28 -19.05
C HIS A 221 -5.20 -55.56 -19.37
N ARG A 222 -4.18 -55.89 -18.56
CA ARG A 222 -3.45 -57.17 -18.63
C ARG A 222 -4.34 -58.35 -18.28
N ASP A 223 -5.17 -58.29 -17.24
CA ASP A 223 -6.10 -59.38 -16.88
C ASP A 223 -7.16 -59.67 -17.97
N ASN A 224 -7.57 -58.64 -18.74
CA ASN A 224 -8.44 -58.85 -19.90
C ASN A 224 -7.69 -59.41 -21.13
N GLN A 225 -6.37 -59.20 -21.20
CA GLN A 225 -5.51 -59.73 -22.24
C GLN A 225 -4.96 -61.12 -21.87
N ASP A 226 -4.84 -61.46 -20.59
CA ASP A 226 -4.42 -62.77 -20.07
C ASP A 226 -5.53 -63.84 -20.18
N LYS A 227 -6.70 -63.48 -20.73
CA LYS A 227 -7.65 -64.46 -21.28
C LYS A 227 -7.38 -64.84 -22.75
N VAL A 228 -6.39 -64.21 -23.38
CA VAL A 228 -5.88 -64.50 -24.73
C VAL A 228 -4.35 -64.36 -24.72
N ASP A 229 -3.69 -65.48 -24.49
CA ASP A 229 -2.24 -65.74 -24.60
C ASP A 229 -1.48 -65.92 -23.29
N SER A 230 -1.37 -67.21 -22.95
CA SER A 230 -0.31 -67.79 -22.15
C SER A 230 1.08 -67.45 -22.71
N SER A 231 2.03 -67.33 -21.78
CA SER A 231 3.50 -67.40 -21.91
C SER A 231 4.24 -66.20 -22.52
N GLN A 232 4.75 -65.30 -21.66
CA GLN A 232 6.20 -65.13 -21.43
C GLN A 232 6.46 -64.11 -20.32
N ALA A 233 7.34 -64.49 -19.40
CA ALA A 233 7.86 -63.63 -18.36
C ALA A 233 8.78 -62.56 -18.95
N ASP A 234 8.66 -61.31 -18.50
CA ASP A 234 9.85 -60.47 -18.35
C ASP A 234 9.73 -59.59 -17.10
N SER A 235 10.80 -59.66 -16.32
CA SER A 235 11.02 -59.03 -15.03
C SER A 235 11.76 -57.72 -15.22
N SER A 236 11.12 -56.60 -14.96
CA SER A 236 11.80 -55.33 -14.72
C SER A 236 11.03 -54.51 -13.70
N GLN A 237 11.21 -54.90 -12.44
CA GLN A 237 10.75 -54.15 -11.28
C GLN A 237 11.82 -53.11 -10.94
N GLU A 238 11.70 -51.92 -11.51
CA GLU A 238 12.38 -50.71 -11.01
C GLU A 238 11.36 -49.87 -10.25
N ASP A 239 11.14 -50.26 -8.99
CA ASP A 239 10.49 -49.40 -8.00
C ASP A 239 11.44 -48.25 -7.63
N ILE A 240 11.49 -47.19 -8.45
CA ILE A 240 12.05 -45.90 -8.00
C ILE A 240 10.95 -45.18 -7.21
N MET A 241 10.57 -45.76 -6.07
CA MET A 241 9.75 -45.08 -5.08
C MET A 241 10.68 -44.26 -4.18
N PHE A 242 10.78 -42.96 -4.45
CA PHE A 242 11.39 -42.03 -3.52
C PHE A 242 10.55 -41.99 -2.23
N HIS A 243 11.12 -42.51 -1.14
CA HIS A 243 10.63 -42.29 0.22
C HIS A 243 11.39 -41.11 0.86
N PRO A 244 10.71 -39.99 1.21
CA PRO A 244 11.26 -39.05 2.16
C PRO A 244 10.41 -39.05 3.44
N GLY A 245 11.03 -39.48 4.53
CA GLY A 245 10.39 -39.61 5.84
C GLY A 245 11.38 -40.05 6.91
N SER A 246 12.55 -39.42 6.97
CA SER A 246 13.35 -39.35 8.20
C SER A 246 13.91 -37.94 8.28
N PHE A 247 13.19 -37.10 9.01
CA PHE A 247 13.70 -35.84 9.54
C PHE A 247 13.57 -35.97 11.06
N ASP A 248 14.48 -36.74 11.63
CA ASP A 248 14.81 -36.59 13.04
C ASP A 248 15.91 -35.53 13.13
N GLY A 249 15.61 -34.45 13.84
CA GLY A 249 16.62 -33.49 14.31
C GLY A 249 16.91 -32.32 13.37
N GLU A 250 16.68 -31.14 13.91
CA GLU A 250 17.20 -29.82 13.56
C GLU A 250 18.43 -29.80 12.62
N GLN A 251 18.22 -29.43 11.35
CA GLN A 251 19.02 -28.44 10.59
C GLN A 251 18.55 -28.38 9.13
N MET A 252 18.25 -27.17 8.66
CA MET A 252 17.98 -26.90 7.24
C MET A 252 19.23 -27.22 6.40
N PRO A 253 19.14 -28.10 5.37
CA PRO A 253 20.29 -28.38 4.53
C PRO A 253 20.58 -27.20 3.58
N ILE A 254 21.79 -26.67 3.67
CA ILE A 254 22.40 -25.58 2.85
C ILE A 254 22.19 -25.78 1.33
N LYS A 255 21.94 -27.02 0.89
CA LYS A 255 21.61 -27.39 -0.49
C LYS A 255 20.26 -26.85 -0.98
N LEU A 256 19.26 -26.67 -0.10
CA LEU A 256 17.94 -26.17 -0.50
C LEU A 256 17.93 -24.65 -0.73
N GLU A 257 18.80 -23.91 -0.03
CA GLU A 257 18.99 -22.48 -0.22
C GLU A 257 19.64 -22.16 -1.59
N THR A 258 20.57 -23.01 -2.03
CA THR A 258 21.26 -22.87 -3.31
C THR A 258 20.32 -23.11 -4.51
N ILE A 259 19.36 -24.03 -4.35
CA ILE A 259 18.35 -24.33 -5.38
C ILE A 259 17.32 -23.19 -5.48
N MET A 260 16.90 -22.59 -4.36
CA MET A 260 16.01 -21.41 -4.36
C MET A 260 16.66 -20.18 -5.00
N ARG A 261 17.98 -20.00 -4.84
CA ARG A 261 18.73 -18.86 -5.40
C ARG A 261 18.87 -18.95 -6.94
N ASN A 262 19.07 -20.14 -7.49
CA ASN A 262 19.22 -20.35 -8.94
C ASN A 262 17.88 -20.31 -9.71
N SER A 263 16.75 -20.66 -9.08
CA SER A 263 15.42 -20.50 -9.70
C SER A 263 14.98 -19.04 -9.84
N PHE A 264 15.48 -18.15 -8.98
CA PHE A 264 15.13 -16.72 -9.00
C PHE A 264 15.82 -15.97 -10.14
N GLN A 265 17.07 -16.32 -10.49
CA GLN A 265 17.79 -15.71 -11.62
C GLN A 265 17.24 -16.10 -13.00
N LYS A 266 16.70 -17.32 -13.16
CA LYS A 266 16.06 -17.75 -14.42
C LYS A 266 14.67 -17.13 -14.65
N GLY A 267 14.00 -16.63 -13.60
CA GLY A 267 12.70 -15.97 -13.70
C GLY A 267 12.76 -14.50 -14.12
N ALA A 268 13.92 -13.84 -14.03
CA ALA A 268 14.07 -12.43 -14.37
C ALA A 268 14.30 -12.16 -15.89
N GLY A 269 14.52 -13.20 -16.71
CA GLY A 269 14.86 -13.07 -18.13
C GLY A 269 13.74 -13.32 -19.14
N SER A 270 12.50 -13.62 -18.71
CA SER A 270 11.43 -14.08 -19.63
C SER A 270 10.12 -13.30 -19.51
N LEU A 271 10.20 -11.98 -19.29
CA LEU A 271 9.03 -11.10 -19.14
C LEU A 271 8.86 -10.08 -20.29
N VAL A 272 9.19 -10.47 -21.53
CA VAL A 272 9.00 -9.62 -22.74
C VAL A 272 8.16 -10.28 -23.84
N SER A 273 7.65 -11.50 -23.67
CA SER A 273 6.72 -12.05 -24.67
C SER A 273 5.66 -12.90 -24.02
N ILE A 274 4.43 -12.36 -23.93
CA ILE A 274 3.15 -13.02 -24.21
C ILE A 274 2.09 -11.92 -24.06
N GLN A 275 1.92 -11.16 -25.15
CA GLN A 275 0.72 -10.37 -25.40
C GLN A 275 0.16 -10.90 -26.72
N SER A 276 -0.81 -11.82 -26.63
CA SER A 276 -1.85 -12.12 -27.62
C SER A 276 -2.38 -13.54 -27.39
N ARG A 277 -3.55 -13.63 -26.76
CA ARG A 277 -4.66 -14.55 -27.09
C ARG A 277 -5.69 -14.51 -25.96
N GLN A 278 -6.68 -13.65 -26.13
CA GLN A 278 -7.93 -13.76 -25.40
C GLN A 278 -9.07 -13.45 -26.39
N SER A 279 -9.65 -14.52 -26.92
CA SER A 279 -10.93 -14.54 -27.59
C SER A 279 -11.64 -15.77 -27.05
N ASP A 280 -12.80 -15.57 -26.43
CA ASP A 280 -13.95 -16.48 -26.26
C ASP A 280 -14.89 -15.78 -25.25
N SER A 281 -15.87 -15.00 -25.74
CA SER A 281 -17.23 -15.43 -26.10
C SER A 281 -18.13 -15.61 -24.87
N TYR A 282 -18.95 -14.59 -24.59
CA TYR A 282 -20.02 -14.63 -23.59
C TYR A 282 -21.30 -15.15 -24.25
N HIS A 283 -21.89 -16.22 -23.70
CA HIS A 283 -23.26 -16.64 -24.01
C HIS A 283 -24.20 -16.21 -22.87
N THR A 284 -25.21 -15.42 -23.23
CA THR A 284 -26.40 -15.10 -22.45
C THR A 284 -27.48 -16.17 -22.66
N CYS A 285 -28.14 -16.62 -21.59
CA CYS A 285 -29.37 -17.42 -21.69
C CYS A 285 -30.60 -16.50 -21.55
N PRO A 286 -31.70 -16.77 -22.29
CA PRO A 286 -32.90 -15.95 -22.30
C PRO A 286 -33.83 -16.25 -21.12
N SER A 287 -34.59 -15.23 -20.73
CA SER A 287 -35.72 -15.26 -19.81
C SER A 287 -36.98 -15.77 -20.54
N GLU A 288 -37.68 -16.74 -19.94
CA GLU A 288 -39.00 -17.18 -20.39
C GLU A 288 -40.07 -16.68 -19.40
N GLU A 289 -41.07 -16.00 -19.95
CA GLU A 289 -42.30 -15.54 -19.29
C GLU A 289 -43.17 -16.72 -18.81
N LYS A 290 -43.71 -16.60 -17.60
CA LYS A 290 -45.16 -16.62 -17.32
C LYS A 290 -45.46 -16.13 -15.91
#